data_AF-A0A2M7U1V7-F1
#
_entry.id   AF-A0A2M7U1V7-F1
#
_cell.length_a   1.000
_cell.length_b   1.000
_cell.length_c   1.000
_cell.angle_alpha   90.00
_cell.angle_beta   90.00
_cell.angle_gamma   90.00
#
_symmetry.space_group_name_H-M   'P 1'
#
loop_
_entity.id
_entity.type
_entity.pdbx_description
1 polymer ?
#
loop_
_entity_poly.entity_id
_entity_poly.type
_entity_poly.pdbx_seq_one_letter_code
_entity_poly.pdbx_strand_id
1 'polypeptide(L)'
;MNNRNLLKIIIAVVLVSLLVVYFSYSFNRDNSVTIISSELNSQEEKINRIKHYIEFESDVLGVEYIFNLHSGSMFALGPSDMSLEIALRVLPSDVPKWTKSHSEITAPASAKDWKTRLRLTDDIWKTQSDPHYYSIDANTWMAVFTPEGIIYRETFTR
;
A
#
# COMPACT_ATOMS: atom_id res chain seq x y z
N MET A 1 41.90 1.96 47.35
CA MET A 1 41.47 2.36 45.99
C MET A 1 41.12 3.85 46.03
N ASN A 2 41.72 4.69 45.16
CA ASN A 2 41.58 6.15 45.24
C ASN A 2 40.18 6.59 44.75
N ASN A 3 39.51 7.49 45.49
CA ASN A 3 38.19 8.03 45.14
C ASN A 3 38.14 8.63 43.72
N ARG A 4 39.27 9.13 43.19
CA ARG A 4 39.39 9.59 41.80
C ARG A 4 39.26 8.46 40.76
N ASN A 5 39.69 7.25 41.08
CA ASN A 5 39.57 6.10 40.18
C ASN A 5 38.13 5.55 40.20
N LEU A 6 37.49 5.55 41.37
CA LEU A 6 36.08 5.16 41.50
C LEU A 6 35.16 6.08 40.69
N LEU A 7 35.36 7.40 40.77
CA LEU A 7 34.58 8.39 40.03
C LEU A 7 34.72 8.22 38.50
N LYS A 8 35.92 7.94 37.99
CA LYS A 8 36.16 7.69 36.56
C LYS A 8 35.42 6.46 36.06
N ILE A 9 35.38 5.39 36.85
CA ILE A 9 34.68 4.15 36.50
C ILE A 9 33.17 4.41 36.43
N ILE A 10 32.61 5.13 37.42
CA ILE A 10 31.19 5.47 37.44
C ILE A 10 30.80 6.30 36.21
N ILE A 11 31.59 7.33 35.87
CA ILE A 11 31.34 8.16 34.68
C ILE A 11 31.39 7.33 33.40
N ALA A 12 32.37 6.42 33.26
CA ALA A 12 32.49 5.56 32.09
C ALA A 12 31.26 4.63 31.94
N VAL A 13 30.79 4.03 33.03
CA VAL A 13 29.60 3.15 33.03
C VAL A 13 28.34 3.93 32.65
N VAL A 14 28.16 5.15 33.18
CA VAL A 14 27.02 6.01 32.83
C VAL A 14 27.05 6.39 31.35
N LEU A 15 28.22 6.78 30.83
CA LEU A 15 28.36 7.14 29.41
C LEU A 15 28.08 5.96 28.48
N VAL A 16 28.59 4.76 28.80
CA VAL A 16 28.30 3.54 28.02
C VAL A 16 26.82 3.19 28.08
N SER A 17 26.18 3.31 29.25
CA SER A 17 24.74 3.03 29.39
C SER A 17 23.88 4.00 28.57
N LEU A 18 24.22 5.29 28.58
CA LEU A 18 23.55 6.30 27.76
C LEU A 18 23.74 6.03 26.26
N LEU A 19 24.92 5.54 25.87
CA LEU A 19 25.21 5.20 24.48
C LEU A 19 24.42 3.97 24.02
N VAL A 20 24.29 2.94 24.86
CA VAL A 20 23.45 1.75 24.58
C VAL A 20 21.97 2.14 24.45
N VAL A 21 21.46 3.01 25.33
CA VAL A 21 20.08 3.51 25.24
C VAL A 21 19.88 4.32 23.96
N TYR A 22 20.81 5.22 23.62
CA TYR A 22 20.75 6.02 22.40
C TYR A 22 20.75 5.15 21.11
N PHE A 23 21.63 4.15 21.06
CA PHE A 23 21.68 3.21 19.93
C PHE A 23 20.41 2.36 19.82
N SER A 24 19.85 1.91 20.95
CA SER A 24 18.60 1.13 20.97
C SER A 24 17.40 1.94 20.46
N TYR A 25 17.36 3.24 20.76
CA TYR A 25 16.32 4.15 20.22
C TYR A 25 16.47 4.39 18.71
N SER A 26 17.69 4.41 18.18
CA SER A 26 17.93 4.70 16.76
C SER A 26 17.67 3.50 15.83
N PHE A 27 17.78 2.27 16.34
CA PHE A 27 17.50 1.05 15.56
C PHE A 27 16.00 0.70 15.45
N ASN A 28 15.15 1.22 16.33
CA ASN A 28 13.70 0.94 16.36
C ASN A 28 12.85 1.94 15.55
N ARG A 29 13.34 2.46 14.42
CA ARG A 29 12.47 3.18 13.48
C ARG A 29 11.84 2.19 12.50
N ASP A 30 10.53 2.02 12.60
CA ASP A 30 9.72 1.44 11.54
C ASP A 30 9.88 2.29 10.28
N ASN A 31 10.61 1.78 9.30
CA ASN A 31 10.82 2.45 8.01
C ASN A 31 9.66 2.11 7.06
N SER A 32 8.46 2.58 7.40
CA SER A 32 7.31 2.50 6.49
C SER A 32 7.27 3.73 5.59
N VAL A 33 7.10 3.53 4.28
CA VAL A 33 6.88 4.63 3.33
C VAL A 33 5.49 4.49 2.74
N THR A 34 4.67 5.53 2.90
CA THR A 34 3.36 5.64 2.26
C THR A 34 3.49 6.50 1.00
N ILE A 35 2.99 5.99 -0.11
CA ILE A 35 2.90 6.70 -1.39
C ILE A 35 1.42 6.86 -1.72
N ILE A 36 0.98 8.10 -1.92
CA ILE A 36 -0.43 8.42 -2.20
C ILE A 36 -0.52 9.06 -3.58
N SER A 37 -1.41 8.56 -4.43
CA SER A 37 -1.60 9.10 -5.78
C SER A 37 -2.00 10.57 -5.82
N SER A 38 -2.65 11.09 -4.76
CA SER A 38 -3.04 12.50 -4.66
C SER A 38 -1.85 13.47 -4.56
N GLU A 39 -0.65 12.97 -4.28
CA GLU A 39 0.59 13.77 -4.26
C GLU A 39 1.18 13.99 -5.67
N LEU A 40 0.62 13.32 -6.68
CA LEU A 40 1.06 13.39 -8.08
C LEU A 40 0.12 14.27 -8.90
N ASN A 41 0.67 14.95 -9.90
CA ASN A 41 -0.03 16.04 -10.59
C ASN A 41 -0.81 15.57 -11.82
N SER A 42 -0.49 14.40 -12.38
CA SER A 42 -1.14 13.90 -13.60
C SER A 42 -1.49 12.42 -13.51
N GLN A 43 -2.54 12.01 -14.24
CA GLN A 43 -2.91 10.59 -14.36
C GLN A 43 -1.79 9.78 -15.00
N GLU A 44 -1.09 10.33 -15.99
CA GLU A 44 0.07 9.68 -16.60
C GLU A 44 1.18 9.39 -15.58
N GLU A 45 1.48 10.33 -14.69
CA GLU A 45 2.47 10.16 -13.63
C GLU A 45 2.05 9.07 -12.65
N LYS A 46 0.77 9.08 -12.23
CA LYS A 46 0.19 8.05 -11.35
C LYS A 46 0.29 6.65 -11.96
N ILE A 47 -0.10 6.51 -13.23
CA ILE A 47 -0.03 5.24 -13.99
C ILE A 47 1.43 4.78 -14.13
N ASN A 48 2.32 5.69 -14.54
CA ASN A 48 3.74 5.38 -14.74
C ASN A 48 4.44 4.99 -13.45
N ARG A 49 4.01 5.49 -12.29
CA ARG A 49 4.58 5.09 -11.01
C ARG A 49 4.10 3.70 -10.61
N ILE A 50 2.79 3.45 -10.66
CA ILE A 50 2.22 2.21 -10.12
C ILE A 50 2.52 0.97 -10.98
N LYS A 51 2.73 1.13 -12.30
CA LYS A 51 3.09 0.01 -13.21
C LYS A 51 4.39 -0.73 -12.84
N HIS A 52 5.23 -0.14 -11.99
CA HIS A 52 6.45 -0.80 -11.49
C HIS A 52 6.14 -1.84 -10.39
N TYR A 53 4.93 -1.80 -9.83
CA TYR A 53 4.51 -2.63 -8.69
C TYR A 53 3.39 -3.61 -9.05
N ILE A 54 2.58 -3.28 -10.07
CA ILE A 54 1.50 -4.14 -10.56
C ILE A 54 1.53 -4.24 -12.08
N GLU A 55 1.19 -5.42 -12.59
CA GLU A 55 0.93 -5.65 -14.01
C GLU A 55 -0.49 -5.22 -14.34
N PHE A 56 -0.68 -4.61 -15.52
CA PHE A 56 -1.98 -4.21 -16.02
C PHE A 56 -2.46 -5.18 -17.09
N GLU A 57 -3.70 -5.65 -16.96
CA GLU A 57 -4.33 -6.57 -17.91
C GLU A 57 -4.88 -5.87 -19.17
N SER A 58 -4.94 -4.53 -19.14
CA SER A 58 -5.37 -3.68 -20.25
C SER A 58 -4.86 -2.24 -20.06
N ASP A 59 -5.17 -1.37 -21.03
CA ASP A 59 -4.95 0.07 -20.88
C ASP A 59 -5.74 0.63 -19.70
N VAL A 60 -5.08 1.49 -18.92
CA VAL A 60 -5.63 2.18 -17.77
C VAL A 60 -5.83 3.65 -18.13
N LEU A 61 -7.07 4.11 -18.00
CA LEU A 61 -7.50 5.48 -18.29
C LEU A 61 -7.29 6.42 -17.09
N GLY A 62 -7.29 5.87 -15.89
CA GLY A 62 -7.08 6.62 -14.66
C GLY A 62 -6.84 5.70 -13.46
N VAL A 63 -6.11 6.22 -12.47
CA VAL A 63 -5.75 5.46 -11.28
C VAL A 63 -5.66 6.35 -10.05
N GLU A 64 -6.15 5.84 -8.93
CA GLU A 64 -5.87 6.38 -7.59
C GLU A 64 -5.44 5.24 -6.67
N TYR A 65 -4.47 5.49 -5.80
CA TYR A 65 -3.92 4.46 -4.93
C TYR A 65 -3.34 5.00 -3.62
N ILE A 66 -3.36 4.16 -2.60
CA ILE A 66 -2.57 4.28 -1.38
C ILE A 66 -1.70 3.04 -1.30
N PHE A 67 -0.39 3.26 -1.22
CA PHE A 67 0.59 2.20 -1.25
C PHE A 67 1.52 2.34 -0.04
N ASN A 68 1.50 1.36 0.88
CA ASN A 68 2.37 1.36 2.05
C ASN A 68 3.43 0.27 1.89
N LEU A 69 4.69 0.68 1.94
CA LEU A 69 5.86 -0.18 1.91
C LEU A 69 6.38 -0.38 3.33
N HIS A 70 6.48 -1.63 3.77
CA HIS A 70 6.98 -2.04 5.08
C HIS A 70 8.31 -2.80 4.93
N SER A 71 9.40 -2.12 4.56
CA SER A 71 10.77 -2.47 4.97
C SER A 71 11.80 -1.51 4.34
N GLY A 72 12.92 -1.31 5.03
CA GLY A 72 13.97 -0.36 4.68
C GLY A 72 14.86 -0.72 3.48
N SER A 73 14.51 -1.69 2.64
CA SER A 73 15.28 -2.02 1.44
C SER A 73 14.45 -1.87 0.17
N MET A 74 14.71 -0.80 -0.59
CA MET A 74 14.17 -0.53 -1.93
C MET A 74 14.45 -1.63 -2.98
N PHE A 75 15.20 -2.69 -2.64
CA PHE A 75 15.82 -3.60 -3.61
C PHE A 75 15.20 -5.00 -3.70
N ALA A 76 14.30 -5.38 -2.80
CA ALA A 76 13.60 -6.66 -2.88
C ALA A 76 12.27 -6.58 -2.11
N LEU A 77 11.28 -5.92 -2.69
CA LEU A 77 9.92 -5.90 -2.14
C LEU A 77 9.22 -7.20 -2.52
N GLY A 78 8.99 -8.07 -1.54
CA GLY A 78 8.06 -9.18 -1.69
C GLY A 78 6.61 -8.73 -1.52
N PRO A 79 5.62 -9.50 -2.00
CA PRO A 79 4.20 -9.23 -1.73
C PRO A 79 3.84 -9.18 -0.23
N SER A 80 4.69 -9.73 0.65
CA SER A 80 4.56 -9.70 2.11
C SER A 80 4.93 -8.35 2.75
N ASP A 81 5.53 -7.43 1.99
CA ASP A 81 6.11 -6.20 2.53
C ASP A 81 5.33 -4.96 2.06
N MET A 82 4.17 -5.15 1.42
CA MET A 82 3.38 -4.05 0.86
C MET A 82 1.87 -4.22 1.03
N SER A 83 1.19 -3.17 1.48
CA SER A 83 -0.27 -3.06 1.36
C SER A 83 -0.62 -2.09 0.24
N LEU A 84 -1.52 -2.48 -0.65
CA LEU A 84 -1.96 -1.68 -1.78
C LEU A 84 -3.48 -1.59 -1.80
N GLU A 85 -3.98 -0.36 -1.76
CA GLU A 85 -5.35 -0.04 -2.16
C GLU A 85 -5.29 0.73 -3.48
N ILE A 86 -6.05 0.30 -4.48
CA ILE A 86 -6.02 0.92 -5.81
C ILE A 86 -7.39 0.90 -6.46
N ALA A 87 -7.78 2.03 -7.05
CA ALA A 87 -8.90 2.15 -7.96
C ALA A 87 -8.37 2.43 -9.36
N LEU A 88 -8.84 1.65 -10.33
CA LEU A 88 -8.48 1.71 -11.73
C LEU A 88 -9.72 2.03 -12.55
N ARG A 89 -9.53 2.84 -13.58
CA ARG A 89 -10.51 3.07 -14.63
C ARG A 89 -9.98 2.50 -15.94
N VAL A 90 -10.76 1.63 -16.56
CA VAL A 90 -10.45 0.95 -17.81
C VAL A 90 -11.63 1.09 -18.77
N LEU A 91 -11.47 0.66 -20.02
CA LEU A 91 -12.62 0.53 -20.90
C LEU A 91 -13.55 -0.56 -20.36
N PRO A 92 -14.88 -0.35 -20.33
CA PRO A 92 -15.83 -1.39 -19.88
C PRO A 92 -15.68 -2.71 -20.63
N SER A 93 -15.32 -2.66 -21.92
CA SER A 93 -15.03 -3.83 -22.76
C SER A 93 -13.79 -4.62 -22.34
N ASP A 94 -12.89 -4.02 -21.56
CA ASP A 94 -11.65 -4.63 -21.09
C ASP A 94 -11.78 -5.25 -19.69
N VAL A 95 -12.84 -4.95 -18.95
CA VAL A 95 -13.12 -5.56 -17.63
C VAL A 95 -13.03 -7.11 -17.63
N PRO A 96 -13.49 -7.83 -18.67
CA PRO A 96 -13.31 -9.29 -18.72
C PRO A 96 -11.83 -9.74 -18.67
N LYS A 97 -10.88 -8.94 -19.17
CA LYS A 97 -9.44 -9.26 -19.11
C LYS A 97 -8.95 -9.31 -17.66
N TRP A 98 -9.47 -8.44 -16.82
CA TRP A 98 -9.13 -8.33 -15.40
C TRP A 98 -9.76 -9.40 -14.51
N THR A 99 -10.77 -10.13 -14.99
CA THR A 99 -11.57 -11.05 -14.17
C THR A 99 -11.49 -12.51 -14.63
N LYS A 100 -11.01 -12.77 -15.84
CA LYS A 100 -11.05 -14.08 -16.52
C LYS A 100 -10.47 -15.25 -15.72
N SER A 101 -9.43 -15.02 -14.93
CA SER A 101 -8.69 -16.04 -14.19
C SER A 101 -9.04 -16.10 -12.70
N HIS A 102 -10.03 -15.32 -12.25
CA HIS A 102 -10.32 -15.13 -10.84
C HIS A 102 -11.66 -15.72 -10.45
N SER A 103 -11.76 -16.14 -9.19
CA SER A 103 -12.99 -16.72 -8.64
C SER A 103 -13.86 -15.63 -8.04
N GLU A 104 -15.14 -15.63 -8.39
CA GLU A 104 -16.11 -14.73 -7.77
C GLU A 104 -16.31 -15.12 -6.30
N ILE A 105 -16.40 -14.11 -5.43
CA ILE A 105 -16.55 -14.27 -3.98
C ILE A 105 -17.67 -13.37 -3.46
N THR A 106 -18.08 -13.57 -2.22
CA THR A 106 -18.90 -12.59 -1.51
C THR A 106 -18.06 -11.40 -1.08
N ALA A 107 -18.68 -10.22 -0.99
CA ALA A 107 -18.03 -8.99 -0.53
C ALA A 107 -17.25 -9.20 0.78
N PRO A 108 -15.94 -8.94 0.81
CA PRO A 108 -15.17 -9.00 2.06
C PRO A 108 -15.55 -7.84 2.97
N ALA A 109 -15.35 -8.01 4.29
CA ALA A 109 -15.69 -6.97 5.26
C ALA A 109 -14.94 -5.64 5.03
N SER A 110 -13.70 -5.71 4.53
CA SER A 110 -12.89 -4.55 4.17
C SER A 110 -13.37 -3.82 2.91
N ALA A 111 -14.26 -4.42 2.12
CA ALA A 111 -14.77 -3.79 0.91
C ALA A 111 -15.64 -2.55 1.16
N LYS A 112 -16.15 -2.41 2.38
CA LYS A 112 -16.94 -1.23 2.74
C LYS A 112 -16.06 0.02 2.68
N ASP A 113 -16.61 1.14 2.22
CA ASP A 113 -15.99 2.47 2.31
C ASP A 113 -14.66 2.66 1.51
N TRP A 114 -14.36 1.79 0.55
CA TRP A 114 -13.15 1.88 -0.29
C TRP A 114 -12.96 3.24 -0.96
N LYS A 115 -14.06 3.84 -1.46
CA LYS A 115 -14.03 5.18 -2.07
C LYS A 115 -13.53 6.25 -1.11
N THR A 116 -13.97 6.18 0.14
CA THR A 116 -13.60 7.13 1.18
C THR A 116 -12.13 6.98 1.54
N ARG A 117 -11.62 5.75 1.63
CA ARG A 117 -10.19 5.49 1.91
C ARG A 117 -9.29 6.06 0.84
N LEU A 118 -9.62 5.83 -0.44
CA LEU A 118 -8.89 6.38 -1.58
C LEU A 118 -9.19 7.86 -1.88
N ARG A 119 -10.06 8.50 -1.10
CA ARG A 119 -10.48 9.91 -1.28
C ARG A 119 -10.98 10.20 -2.70
N LEU A 120 -11.71 9.25 -3.27
CA LEU A 120 -12.20 9.37 -4.64
C LEU A 120 -13.34 10.39 -4.71
N THR A 121 -13.29 11.22 -5.75
CA THR A 121 -14.34 12.19 -6.05
C THR A 121 -15.36 11.61 -7.03
N ASP A 122 -16.64 11.90 -6.81
CA ASP A 122 -17.75 11.32 -7.59
C ASP A 122 -17.85 11.85 -9.02
N ASP A 123 -17.12 12.90 -9.38
CA ASP A 123 -17.04 13.41 -10.76
C ASP A 123 -16.34 12.41 -11.69
N ILE A 124 -15.30 11.74 -11.20
CA ILE A 124 -14.49 10.77 -11.95
C ILE A 124 -14.86 9.33 -11.56
N TRP A 125 -15.22 9.07 -10.30
CA TRP A 125 -15.38 7.71 -9.76
C TRP A 125 -16.83 7.35 -9.43
N LYS A 126 -17.77 7.93 -10.18
CA LYS A 126 -19.19 7.61 -10.06
C LYS A 126 -19.45 6.13 -10.35
N THR A 127 -20.18 5.48 -9.46
CA THR A 127 -20.68 4.11 -9.65
C THR A 127 -22.19 4.13 -9.53
N GLN A 128 -22.87 3.36 -10.37
CA GLN A 128 -24.31 3.17 -10.38
C GLN A 128 -24.69 1.70 -10.28
N SER A 129 -23.83 0.82 -10.78
CA SER A 129 -23.98 -0.63 -10.67
C SER A 129 -23.56 -1.15 -9.29
N ASP A 130 -24.09 -2.32 -8.94
CA ASP A 130 -23.57 -3.10 -7.82
C ASP A 130 -22.25 -3.77 -8.22
N PRO A 131 -21.23 -3.78 -7.34
CA PRO A 131 -19.96 -4.41 -7.64
C PRO A 131 -20.04 -5.93 -7.62
N HIS A 132 -19.30 -6.57 -8.52
CA HIS A 132 -18.98 -7.98 -8.45
C HIS A 132 -17.61 -8.15 -7.79
N TYR A 133 -17.46 -9.15 -6.92
CA TYR A 133 -16.24 -9.34 -6.13
C TYR A 133 -15.48 -10.57 -6.59
N TYR A 134 -14.16 -10.45 -6.73
CA TYR A 134 -13.30 -11.56 -7.13
C TYR A 134 -12.10 -11.70 -6.18
N SER A 135 -11.70 -12.94 -5.89
CA SER A 135 -10.43 -13.26 -5.24
C SER A 135 -9.37 -13.52 -6.30
N ILE A 136 -8.24 -12.80 -6.21
CA ILE A 136 -7.04 -13.05 -7.01
C ILE A 136 -6.19 -14.12 -6.33
N ASP A 137 -5.98 -13.95 -5.03
CA ASP A 137 -5.25 -14.85 -4.15
C ASP A 137 -5.78 -14.73 -2.70
N ALA A 138 -5.09 -15.35 -1.75
CA ALA A 138 -5.49 -15.38 -0.34
C ALA A 138 -5.51 -14.00 0.36
N ASN A 139 -4.77 -13.03 -0.18
CA ASN A 139 -4.55 -11.71 0.41
C ASN A 139 -5.00 -10.56 -0.51
N THR A 140 -5.53 -10.90 -1.69
CA THR A 140 -5.92 -9.93 -2.70
C THR A 140 -7.31 -10.20 -3.22
N TRP A 141 -8.13 -9.16 -3.23
CA TRP A 141 -9.46 -9.19 -3.80
C TRP A 141 -9.73 -7.93 -4.63
N MET A 142 -10.74 -7.98 -5.49
CA MET A 142 -11.19 -6.84 -6.28
C MET A 142 -12.73 -6.70 -6.25
N ALA A 143 -13.21 -5.46 -6.29
CA ALA A 143 -14.58 -5.09 -6.62
C ALA A 143 -14.62 -4.50 -8.03
N VAL A 144 -15.55 -4.96 -8.85
CA VAL A 144 -15.63 -4.64 -10.27
C VAL A 144 -17.00 -4.08 -10.60
N PHE A 145 -17.03 -2.86 -11.14
CA PHE A 145 -18.21 -2.17 -11.65
C PHE A 145 -18.14 -2.20 -13.17
N THR A 146 -18.65 -3.28 -13.77
CA THR A 146 -18.45 -3.59 -15.19
C THR A 146 -18.95 -2.49 -16.13
N PRO A 147 -20.17 -1.94 -15.98
CA PRO A 147 -20.66 -0.89 -16.89
C PRO A 147 -19.80 0.39 -16.87
N GLU A 148 -19.23 0.72 -15.72
CA GLU A 148 -18.43 1.92 -15.51
C GLU A 148 -16.95 1.73 -15.84
N GLY A 149 -16.49 0.47 -15.99
CA GLY A 149 -15.08 0.15 -16.17
C GLY A 149 -14.25 0.53 -14.94
N ILE A 150 -14.82 0.42 -13.73
CA ILE A 150 -14.11 0.74 -12.49
C ILE A 150 -13.74 -0.56 -11.77
N ILE A 151 -12.49 -0.68 -11.38
CA ILE A 151 -11.95 -1.82 -10.64
C ILE A 151 -11.30 -1.27 -9.38
N TYR A 152 -11.80 -1.64 -8.22
CA TYR A 152 -11.09 -1.47 -6.96
C TYR A 152 -10.39 -2.77 -6.59
N ARG A 153 -9.13 -2.69 -6.19
CA ARG A 153 -8.33 -3.82 -5.70
C ARG A 153 -7.69 -3.46 -4.37
N GLU A 154 -7.71 -4.42 -3.47
CA GLU A 154 -7.03 -4.33 -2.19
C GLU A 154 -6.13 -5.56 -2.03
N THR A 155 -4.86 -5.32 -1.74
CA THR A 155 -3.87 -6.33 -1.36
C THR A 155 -3.36 -5.99 0.03
N PHE A 156 -3.50 -6.92 0.97
CA PHE A 156 -3.08 -6.73 2.36
C PHE A 156 -1.92 -7.67 2.74
N THR A 157 -1.06 -7.19 3.63
CA THR A 157 -0.04 -8.01 4.29
C THR A 157 -0.58 -8.51 5.62
N ARG A 158 -0.23 -9.75 5.98
CA ARG A 158 -0.54 -10.33 7.28
C ARG A 158 0.36 -9.78 8.39
#